data_AF-A0AAW3N1Q9-F1
#
_entry.id   AF-A0AAW3N1Q9-F1
#
_cell.length_a   1.000
_cell.length_b   1.000
_cell.length_c   1.000
_cell.angle_alpha   90.00
_cell.angle_beta   90.00
_cell.angle_gamma   90.00
#
_symmetry.space_group_name_H-M   'P 1'
#
loop_
_entity.id
_entity.type
_entity.pdbx_description
1 polymer ?
#
loop_
_entity_poly.entity_id
_entity_poly.type
_entity_poly.pdbx_seq_one_letter_code
_entity_poly.pdbx_strand_id
1 'polypeptide(L)'
;MMKLSKLAACTAIFTAALANVAYARDLDKSDPDRAHILAAVHRLNDNDPALKDYHYFVVDLVKDHDAAFMCAALADKEGHLEMTDDQTEIMMFALEKRSPQWVATDLHGVGFAAGAKPVQSDCLVDGHAVNTRADINAALKATRHKPFALR
;
A
#
# COMPACT_ATOMS: atom_id res chain seq x y z
N MET A 1 -20.25 62.21 23.82
CA MET A 1 -20.87 60.91 24.19
C MET A 1 -20.17 59.80 23.42
N MET A 2 -19.23 59.10 24.06
CA MET A 2 -18.55 57.92 23.48
C MET A 2 -19.41 56.67 23.73
N LYS A 3 -19.86 56.01 22.67
CA LYS A 3 -20.37 54.63 22.73
C LYS A 3 -19.21 53.70 22.43
N LEU A 4 -18.73 52.98 23.45
CA LEU A 4 -17.83 51.84 23.29
C LEU A 4 -18.63 50.70 22.64
N SER A 5 -18.52 50.57 21.32
CA SER A 5 -19.05 49.43 20.59
C SER A 5 -17.99 48.35 20.52
N LYS A 6 -18.25 47.26 21.26
CA LYS A 6 -17.52 45.99 21.26
C LYS A 6 -17.21 45.55 19.82
N LEU A 7 -15.94 45.60 19.43
CA LEU A 7 -15.44 44.82 18.30
C LEU A 7 -14.71 43.62 18.88
N ALA A 8 -15.41 42.49 18.82
CA ALA A 8 -14.92 41.19 19.20
C ALA A 8 -13.62 40.88 18.45
N ALA A 9 -12.59 40.51 19.21
CA ALA A 9 -11.40 39.89 18.67
C ALA A 9 -11.80 38.52 18.09
N CYS A 10 -12.06 38.47 16.78
CA CYS A 10 -12.07 37.22 16.04
C CYS A 10 -10.62 36.76 15.87
N THR A 11 -10.06 36.17 16.93
CA THR A 11 -8.84 35.38 16.83
C THR A 11 -9.18 34.15 16.00
N ALA A 12 -8.97 34.25 14.68
CA ALA A 12 -9.05 33.11 13.78
C ALA A 12 -7.91 32.16 14.11
N ILE A 13 -8.16 31.19 14.99
CA ILE A 13 -7.30 30.04 15.15
C ILE A 13 -7.50 29.21 13.89
N PHE A 14 -6.61 29.41 12.89
CA PHE A 14 -6.41 28.43 11.85
C PHE A 14 -5.72 27.23 12.50
N THR A 15 -6.49 26.38 13.17
CA THR A 15 -6.10 24.98 13.36
C THR A 15 -6.10 24.37 11.98
N ALA A 16 -4.93 24.36 11.34
CA ALA A 16 -4.66 23.44 10.25
C ALA A 16 -4.83 22.04 10.84
N ALA A 17 -6.03 21.49 10.74
CA ALA A 17 -6.22 20.06 10.79
C ALA A 17 -5.36 19.53 9.64
N LEU A 18 -4.18 18.99 9.95
CA LEU A 18 -3.47 18.10 9.08
C LEU A 18 -4.41 16.91 8.89
N ALA A 19 -5.32 17.02 7.93
CA ALA A 19 -5.96 15.86 7.37
C ALA A 19 -4.78 15.01 6.90
N ASN A 20 -4.57 13.86 7.54
CA ASN A 20 -3.70 12.81 7.02
C ASN A 20 -4.37 12.32 5.74
N VAL A 21 -4.20 13.07 4.66
CA VAL A 21 -4.54 12.61 3.33
C VAL A 21 -3.54 11.50 3.07
N ALA A 22 -4.02 10.26 3.08
CA ALA A 22 -3.23 9.09 2.70
C ALA A 22 -2.92 9.22 1.21
N TYR A 23 -1.82 9.90 0.89
CA TYR A 23 -1.28 9.90 -0.46
C TYR A 23 -0.61 8.56 -0.73
N ALA A 24 -0.69 8.13 -1.98
CA ALA A 24 0.11 7.00 -2.41
C ALA A 24 1.59 7.25 -2.07
N ARG A 25 2.23 6.27 -1.45
CA ARG A 25 3.64 6.33 -1.08
C ARG A 25 4.39 5.36 -1.98
N ASP A 26 5.43 5.85 -2.64
CA ASP A 26 6.31 5.05 -3.47
C ASP A 26 7.76 5.34 -3.07
N LEU A 27 8.68 4.45 -3.44
CA LEU A 27 10.10 4.74 -3.38
C LEU A 27 10.47 5.79 -4.42
N ASP A 28 11.52 6.55 -4.13
CA ASP A 28 12.11 7.44 -5.12
C ASP A 28 12.49 6.64 -6.37
N LYS A 29 12.26 7.22 -7.57
CA LYS A 29 12.61 6.56 -8.84
C LYS A 29 14.10 6.26 -8.97
N SER A 30 14.94 6.99 -8.23
CA SER A 30 16.40 6.79 -8.15
C SER A 30 16.81 5.68 -7.17
N ASP A 31 15.90 5.16 -6.34
CA ASP A 31 16.22 4.03 -5.47
C ASP A 31 16.59 2.81 -6.32
N PRO A 32 17.79 2.23 -6.12
CA PRO A 32 18.32 1.18 -6.98
C PRO A 32 17.52 -0.13 -6.89
N ASP A 33 16.75 -0.32 -5.82
CA ASP A 33 15.94 -1.53 -5.62
C ASP A 33 14.54 -1.41 -6.20
N ARG A 34 14.02 -0.19 -6.43
CA ARG A 34 12.61 0.04 -6.81
C ARG A 34 12.21 -0.78 -8.04
N ALA A 35 12.98 -0.69 -9.13
CA ALA A 35 12.66 -1.43 -10.35
C ALA A 35 12.70 -2.95 -10.14
N HIS A 36 13.62 -3.45 -9.31
CA HIS A 36 13.76 -4.88 -9.04
C HIS A 36 12.65 -5.41 -8.13
N ILE A 37 12.15 -4.60 -7.20
CA ILE A 37 10.98 -4.89 -6.37
C ILE A 37 9.72 -5.02 -7.26
N LEU A 38 9.45 -4.04 -8.11
CA LEU A 38 8.30 -4.07 -9.02
C LEU A 38 8.38 -5.28 -9.97
N ALA A 39 9.56 -5.54 -10.52
CA ALA A 39 9.78 -6.71 -11.36
C ALA A 39 9.59 -8.04 -10.60
N ALA A 40 9.85 -8.09 -9.30
CA ALA A 40 9.61 -9.29 -8.50
C ALA A 40 8.12 -9.59 -8.33
N VAL A 41 7.29 -8.56 -8.21
CA VAL A 41 5.83 -8.71 -8.16
C VAL A 41 5.29 -9.15 -9.51
N HIS A 42 5.71 -8.52 -10.61
CA HIS A 42 5.32 -8.97 -11.96
C HIS A 42 5.69 -10.44 -12.20
N ARG A 43 6.93 -10.85 -11.86
CA ARG A 43 7.34 -12.27 -11.98
C ARG A 43 6.48 -13.22 -11.16
N LEU A 44 6.04 -12.80 -9.96
CA LEU A 44 5.16 -13.63 -9.13
C LEU A 44 3.81 -13.84 -9.84
N ASN A 45 3.23 -12.77 -10.39
CA ASN A 45 1.93 -12.79 -11.05
C ASN A 45 1.96 -13.52 -12.40
N ASP A 46 3.08 -13.44 -13.14
CA ASP A 46 3.27 -14.19 -14.39
C ASP A 46 3.17 -15.71 -14.19
N ASN A 47 3.35 -16.20 -12.96
CA ASN A 47 3.17 -17.62 -12.62
C ASN A 47 1.71 -18.00 -12.37
N ASP A 48 0.81 -17.03 -12.21
CA ASP A 48 -0.63 -17.25 -12.08
C ASP A 48 -1.34 -16.87 -13.40
N PRO A 49 -1.87 -17.85 -14.16
CA PRO A 49 -2.59 -17.57 -15.40
C PRO A 49 -3.76 -16.59 -15.26
N ALA A 50 -4.38 -16.48 -14.07
CA ALA A 50 -5.48 -15.57 -13.80
C ALA A 50 -5.01 -14.11 -13.68
N LEU A 51 -3.80 -13.89 -13.16
CA LEU A 51 -3.22 -12.57 -12.93
C LEU A 51 -2.20 -12.17 -14.00
N LYS A 52 -1.86 -13.11 -14.90
CA LYS A 52 -0.98 -12.84 -16.02
C LYS A 52 -1.51 -11.68 -16.87
N ASP A 53 -0.62 -10.76 -17.20
CA ASP A 53 -0.86 -9.53 -17.95
C ASP A 53 -1.66 -8.43 -17.22
N TYR A 54 -2.06 -8.63 -15.96
CA TYR A 54 -2.67 -7.55 -15.16
C TYR A 54 -1.64 -6.50 -14.78
N HIS A 55 -2.10 -5.25 -14.67
CA HIS A 55 -1.27 -4.11 -14.27
C HIS A 55 -1.45 -3.78 -12.79
N TYR A 56 -0.45 -3.14 -12.20
CA TYR A 56 -0.45 -2.74 -10.79
C TYR A 56 -0.16 -1.26 -10.68
N PHE A 57 -1.00 -0.56 -9.92
CA PHE A 57 -0.75 0.81 -9.50
C PHE A 57 -0.32 0.80 -8.04
N VAL A 58 0.93 1.21 -7.76
CA VAL A 58 1.47 1.26 -6.40
C VAL A 58 0.65 2.26 -5.57
N VAL A 59 0.08 1.76 -4.47
CA VAL A 59 -0.61 2.58 -3.47
C VAL A 59 0.33 2.86 -2.31
N ASP A 60 1.02 1.83 -1.82
CA ASP A 60 2.03 2.00 -0.77
C ASP A 60 3.21 1.07 -1.03
N LEU A 61 4.41 1.61 -1.12
CA LEU A 61 5.64 0.86 -1.21
C LEU A 61 6.63 1.37 -0.15
N VAL A 62 6.91 0.51 0.81
CA VAL A 62 7.93 0.72 1.84
C VAL A 62 9.08 -0.24 1.66
N LYS A 63 10.30 0.25 1.92
CA LYS A 63 11.51 -0.56 1.95
C LYS A 63 12.28 -0.30 3.23
N ASP A 64 12.67 -1.38 3.88
CA ASP A 64 13.56 -1.43 5.03
C ASP A 64 14.71 -2.39 4.72
N HIS A 65 15.82 -1.81 4.22
CA HIS A 65 17.01 -2.54 3.76
C HIS A 65 16.72 -3.67 2.75
N ASP A 66 16.78 -4.93 3.18
CA ASP A 66 16.54 -6.14 2.40
C ASP A 66 15.10 -6.67 2.52
N ALA A 67 14.20 -5.92 3.15
CA ALA A 67 12.78 -6.20 3.21
C ALA A 67 11.98 -5.05 2.57
N ALA A 68 10.87 -5.36 1.93
CA ALA A 68 9.92 -4.37 1.45
C ALA A 68 8.47 -4.88 1.58
N PHE A 69 7.53 -3.96 1.64
CA PHE A 69 6.10 -4.24 1.53
C PHE A 69 5.51 -3.37 0.45
N MET A 70 4.69 -3.98 -0.39
CA MET A 70 3.97 -3.31 -1.46
C MET A 70 2.49 -3.59 -1.35
N CYS A 71 1.69 -2.52 -1.34
CA CYS A 71 0.26 -2.51 -1.55
C CYS A 71 -0.01 -1.88 -2.92
N ALA A 72 -0.79 -2.54 -3.75
CA ALA A 72 -1.10 -2.06 -5.09
C ALA A 72 -2.54 -2.31 -5.48
N ALA A 73 -3.12 -1.34 -6.20
CA ALA A 73 -4.38 -1.51 -6.89
C ALA A 73 -4.17 -2.36 -8.14
N LEU A 74 -5.02 -3.38 -8.31
CA LEU A 74 -5.02 -4.26 -9.46
C LEU A 74 -5.85 -3.63 -10.58
N ALA A 75 -5.23 -3.51 -11.75
CA ALA A 75 -5.92 -3.11 -12.98
C ALA A 75 -5.96 -4.28 -13.96
N ASP A 76 -7.01 -4.30 -14.77
CA ASP A 76 -7.20 -5.28 -15.86
C ASP A 76 -6.04 -5.26 -16.86
N LYS A 77 -6.10 -6.11 -17.89
CA LYS A 77 -5.01 -6.27 -18.87
C LYS A 77 -4.81 -5.05 -19.76
N GLU A 78 -5.86 -4.25 -19.89
CA GLU A 78 -5.90 -3.00 -20.62
C GLU A 78 -5.43 -1.81 -19.77
N GLY A 79 -5.23 -2.02 -18.46
CA GLY A 79 -4.75 -1.02 -17.51
C GLY A 79 -5.88 -0.20 -16.87
N HIS A 80 -7.13 -0.63 -17.00
CA HIS A 80 -8.25 0.00 -16.32
C HIS A 80 -8.41 -0.55 -14.91
N LEU A 81 -8.67 0.35 -13.97
CA LEU A 81 -9.10 -0.02 -12.63
C LEU A 81 -10.59 -0.38 -12.71
N GLU A 82 -10.92 -1.64 -12.43
CA GLU A 82 -12.29 -2.02 -12.16
C GLU A 82 -12.68 -1.52 -10.78
N MET A 83 -13.72 -0.68 -10.74
CA MET A 83 -14.20 -0.07 -9.51
C MET A 83 -15.62 -0.52 -9.20
N THR A 84 -15.88 -0.83 -7.92
CA THR A 84 -17.24 -1.01 -7.40
C THR A 84 -17.40 -0.19 -6.13
N ASP A 85 -18.47 0.61 -6.03
CA ASP A 85 -18.71 1.53 -4.89
C ASP A 85 -17.48 2.39 -4.53
N ASP A 86 -16.83 2.97 -5.54
CA ASP A 86 -15.60 3.78 -5.44
C ASP A 86 -14.33 3.03 -4.97
N GLN A 87 -14.31 1.70 -5.06
CA GLN A 87 -13.20 0.87 -4.58
C GLN A 87 -12.60 -0.01 -5.67
N THR A 88 -11.28 -0.17 -5.63
CA THR A 88 -10.51 -1.05 -6.51
C THR A 88 -10.05 -2.30 -5.76
N GLU A 89 -9.81 -3.38 -6.47
CA GLU A 89 -9.13 -4.55 -5.92
C GLU A 89 -7.70 -4.17 -5.49
N ILE A 90 -7.30 -4.61 -4.28
CA ILE A 90 -6.02 -4.27 -3.67
C ILE A 90 -5.27 -5.55 -3.34
N MET A 91 -4.06 -5.66 -3.87
CA MET A 91 -3.11 -6.74 -3.63
C MET A 91 -1.99 -6.28 -2.70
N MET A 92 -1.54 -7.16 -1.81
CA MET A 92 -0.47 -6.88 -0.84
C MET A 92 0.64 -7.92 -0.95
N PHE A 93 1.88 -7.46 -0.88
CA PHE A 93 3.07 -8.27 -1.08
C PHE A 93 4.13 -7.97 -0.02
N ALA A 94 4.77 -9.01 0.51
CA ALA A 94 6.03 -8.88 1.22
C ALA A 94 7.16 -9.28 0.29
N LEU A 95 8.28 -8.55 0.33
CA LEU A 95 9.44 -8.83 -0.49
C LEU A 95 10.71 -8.95 0.34
N GLU A 96 11.55 -9.92 0.00
CA GLU A 96 12.87 -10.12 0.58
C GLU A 96 13.94 -10.05 -0.51
N LYS A 97 15.03 -9.32 -0.24
CA LYS A 97 16.22 -9.31 -1.09
C LYS A 97 17.03 -10.57 -0.83
N ARG A 98 17.02 -11.47 -1.80
CA ARG A 98 17.84 -12.70 -1.86
C ARG A 98 18.85 -12.52 -2.99
N SER A 99 20.00 -11.91 -2.66
CA SER A 99 21.03 -11.53 -3.65
C SER A 99 21.25 -12.64 -4.70
N PRO A 100 21.11 -12.33 -6.01
CA PRO A 100 21.04 -10.99 -6.60
C PRO A 100 19.61 -10.43 -6.82
N GLN A 101 18.55 -11.09 -6.34
CA GLN A 101 17.17 -10.78 -6.73
C GLN A 101 16.24 -10.45 -5.54
N TRP A 102 15.24 -9.61 -5.81
CA TRP A 102 14.08 -9.49 -4.92
C TRP A 102 13.09 -10.62 -5.20
N VAL A 103 12.52 -11.18 -4.13
CA VAL A 103 11.52 -12.25 -4.19
C VAL A 103 10.27 -11.78 -3.48
N ALA A 104 9.15 -11.75 -4.21
CA ALA A 104 7.85 -11.39 -3.66
C ALA A 104 7.13 -12.63 -3.08
N THR A 105 6.34 -12.39 -2.06
CA THR A 105 5.36 -13.31 -1.47
C THR A 105 4.03 -12.58 -1.47
N ASP A 106 3.03 -13.16 -2.12
CA ASP A 106 1.65 -12.67 -2.05
C ASP A 106 1.14 -12.85 -0.61
N LEU A 107 0.66 -11.77 0.00
CA LEU A 107 0.05 -11.76 1.33
C LEU A 107 -1.48 -11.85 1.26
N HIS A 108 -2.00 -12.05 0.05
CA HIS A 108 -3.38 -11.93 -0.35
C HIS A 108 -3.90 -10.49 -0.29
N GLY A 109 -4.77 -10.20 -1.25
CA GLY A 109 -5.49 -8.95 -1.36
C GLY A 109 -6.88 -9.01 -0.77
N VAL A 110 -7.49 -7.84 -0.65
CA VAL A 110 -8.95 -7.73 -0.59
C VAL A 110 -9.41 -7.59 -2.03
N GLY A 111 -9.84 -8.72 -2.59
CA GLY A 111 -10.40 -8.81 -3.94
C GLY A 111 -11.91 -9.02 -3.92
N PHE A 112 -12.52 -8.86 -5.09
CA PHE A 112 -13.93 -9.14 -5.30
C PHE A 112 -14.14 -10.66 -5.42
N ALA A 113 -14.16 -11.38 -4.29
CA ALA A 113 -14.79 -12.69 -4.31
C ALA A 113 -16.27 -12.48 -4.71
N ALA A 114 -16.83 -13.33 -5.59
CA ALA A 114 -18.24 -13.21 -5.97
C ALA A 114 -19.14 -13.23 -4.71
N GLY A 115 -19.76 -12.09 -4.40
CA GLY A 115 -20.59 -11.89 -3.19
C GLY A 115 -19.87 -11.29 -1.98
N ALA A 116 -18.59 -10.95 -2.07
CA ALA A 116 -17.89 -10.16 -1.05
C ALA A 116 -18.28 -8.69 -1.14
N LYS A 117 -18.42 -8.05 0.02
CA LYS A 117 -18.62 -6.60 0.08
C LYS A 117 -17.31 -5.91 -0.29
N PRO A 118 -17.35 -4.82 -1.08
CA PRO A 118 -16.19 -3.96 -1.28
C PRO A 118 -15.62 -3.56 0.09
N VAL A 119 -14.34 -3.84 0.34
CA VAL A 119 -13.63 -3.37 1.53
C VAL A 119 -12.63 -2.30 1.10
N GLN A 120 -12.77 -1.10 1.65
CA GLN A 120 -11.75 -0.08 1.56
C GLN A 120 -10.46 -0.64 2.17
N SER A 121 -9.45 -0.91 1.35
CA SER A 121 -8.16 -1.36 1.85
C SER A 121 -7.28 -0.13 2.06
N ASP A 122 -7.12 0.26 3.32
CA ASP A 122 -6.15 1.27 3.74
C ASP A 122 -4.70 0.70 3.74
N CYS A 123 -4.42 -0.30 2.89
CA CYS A 123 -3.17 -1.07 2.87
C CYS A 123 -2.79 -1.65 4.25
N LEU A 124 -3.80 -1.97 5.05
CA LEU A 124 -3.64 -2.53 6.38
C LEU A 124 -3.66 -4.06 6.30
N VAL A 125 -2.73 -4.70 6.99
CA VAL A 125 -2.76 -6.15 7.20
C VAL A 125 -3.28 -6.41 8.61
N ASP A 126 -4.42 -7.09 8.72
CA ASP A 126 -5.12 -7.34 9.99
C ASP A 126 -5.41 -6.05 10.79
N GLY A 127 -5.74 -4.97 10.07
CA GLY A 127 -6.02 -3.64 10.68
C GLY A 127 -4.77 -2.85 11.07
N HIS A 128 -3.56 -3.32 10.73
CA HIS A 128 -2.30 -2.67 11.06
C HIS A 128 -1.57 -2.12 9.83
N ALA A 129 -1.03 -0.91 9.95
CA ALA A 129 -0.20 -0.30 8.91
C ALA A 129 1.20 -0.93 8.89
N VAL A 130 1.76 -1.12 7.69
CA VAL A 130 3.07 -1.73 7.49
C VAL A 130 4.11 -0.66 7.14
N ASN A 131 5.07 -0.40 8.03
CA ASN A 131 6.07 0.66 7.82
C ASN A 131 7.52 0.21 8.03
N THR A 132 7.72 -0.85 8.81
CA THR A 132 9.04 -1.35 9.22
C THR A 132 9.19 -2.82 8.90
N ARG A 133 10.42 -3.35 8.91
CA ARG A 133 10.65 -4.81 8.81
C ARG A 133 9.90 -5.61 9.86
N ALA A 134 9.74 -5.07 11.07
CA ALA A 134 8.97 -5.75 12.12
C ALA A 134 7.49 -5.89 11.71
N ASP A 135 6.91 -4.84 11.12
CA ASP A 135 5.54 -4.87 10.61
C ASP A 135 5.41 -5.82 9.41
N ILE A 136 6.39 -5.84 8.49
CA ILE A 136 6.42 -6.78 7.36
C ILE A 136 6.40 -8.22 7.87
N ASN A 137 7.23 -8.51 8.88
CA ASN A 137 7.26 -9.83 9.51
C ASN A 137 5.97 -10.15 10.29
N ALA A 138 5.28 -9.15 10.85
CA ALA A 138 3.97 -9.33 11.46
C ALA A 138 2.91 -9.65 10.40
N ALA A 139 2.91 -8.92 9.28
CA ALA A 139 2.02 -9.14 8.15
C ALA A 139 2.18 -10.55 7.55
N LEU A 140 3.42 -11.01 7.36
CA LEU A 140 3.73 -12.38 6.95
C LEU A 140 3.11 -13.41 7.92
N LYS A 141 3.23 -13.20 9.23
CA LYS A 141 2.64 -14.12 10.23
C LYS A 141 1.11 -14.12 10.18
N ALA A 142 0.50 -12.94 10.12
CA ALA A 142 -0.95 -12.78 10.06
C ALA A 142 -1.55 -13.51 8.85
N THR A 143 -0.80 -13.57 7.75
CA THR A 143 -1.18 -14.21 6.50
C THR A 143 -0.65 -15.65 6.37
N ARG A 144 -0.15 -16.23 7.47
CA ARG A 144 0.34 -17.63 7.57
C ARG A 144 1.59 -17.95 6.76
N HIS A 145 2.39 -16.94 6.42
CA HIS A 145 3.72 -17.09 5.83
C HIS A 145 4.83 -17.08 6.88
N LYS A 146 5.99 -17.62 6.51
CA LYS A 146 7.20 -17.60 7.35
C LYS A 146 7.78 -16.17 7.35
N PRO A 147 8.12 -15.59 8.52
CA PRO A 147 8.83 -14.32 8.59
C PRO A 147 10.18 -14.37 7.88
N PHE A 148 10.64 -13.22 7.39
CA PHE A 148 12.00 -13.07 6.91
C PHE A 148 12.98 -13.25 8.07
N ALA A 149 14.13 -13.86 7.75
CA ALA A 149 15.21 -13.94 8.72
C ALA A 149 15.68 -12.53 9.09
N LEU A 150 16.02 -12.34 10.37
CA LEU A 150 16.79 -11.16 10.78
C LEU A 150 18.20 -11.31 10.20
N ARG A 151 18.66 -10.30 9.49
CA ARG A 151 20.01 -10.22 8.92
C ARG A 151 20.73 -9.01 9.45
#